data_AF-A0A0C9QZV8-F1
#
_entry.id   AF-A0A0C9QZV8-F1
#
_cell.length_a   1.000
_cell.length_b   1.000
_cell.length_c   1.000
_cell.angle_alpha   90.00
_cell.angle_beta   90.00
_cell.angle_gamma   90.00
#
_symmetry.space_group_name_H-M   'P 1'
#
loop_
_entity.id
_entity.type
_entity.pdbx_description
1 polymer ?
#
loop_
_entity_poly.entity_id
_entity_poly.type
_entity_poly.pdbx_seq_one_letter_code
_entity_poly.pdbx_strand_id
1 'polypeptide(L)'
;LLDSGAMISLHTSKYGLVDVKPLALIWGLVSAYHPDNTIMIDDIRRNFLMNPQSGLRVRPFRNAHRHRNTDRELVRLARYLKDIAFSVSDFTELNHRNWETFIPKELRLPEKKSEGEPAEPTLPHVATPEVLPSEAPPPDEGNEEPEA
;
A
#
# COMPACT_ATOMS: atom_id res chain seq x y z
N LEU A 1 25.36 -7.82 -22.48
CA LEU A 1 24.01 -7.92 -21.89
C LEU A 1 23.04 -8.00 -23.06
N LEU A 2 22.04 -8.90 -23.06
CA LEU A 2 21.20 -9.17 -24.24
C LEU A 2 20.42 -7.93 -24.73
N ASP A 3 20.11 -7.02 -23.82
CA ASP A 3 19.20 -5.88 -23.99
C ASP A 3 19.89 -4.51 -23.99
N SER A 4 21.23 -4.46 -24.03
CA SER A 4 21.96 -3.18 -23.95
C SER A 4 21.67 -2.23 -25.10
N GLY A 5 21.35 -2.75 -26.30
CA GLY A 5 21.00 -1.93 -27.46
C GLY A 5 19.65 -1.22 -27.35
N ALA A 6 18.80 -1.61 -26.39
CA ALA A 6 17.50 -0.99 -26.15
C ALA A 6 17.52 0.04 -25.01
N MET A 7 18.68 0.24 -24.36
CA MET A 7 18.82 1.18 -23.25
C MET A 7 19.27 2.57 -23.71
N ILE A 8 18.82 3.59 -23.00
CA ILE A 8 19.23 4.98 -23.18
C ILE A 8 19.94 5.44 -21.91
N SER A 9 21.13 6.01 -22.07
CA SER A 9 21.91 6.59 -20.98
C SER A 9 21.41 7.99 -20.64
N LEU A 10 21.16 8.24 -19.37
CA LEU A 10 20.72 9.53 -18.84
C LEU A 10 21.59 9.94 -17.66
N HIS A 11 21.89 11.22 -17.58
CA HIS A 11 22.54 11.78 -16.41
C HIS A 11 21.48 12.20 -15.39
N THR A 12 21.57 11.69 -14.17
CA THR A 12 20.69 12.07 -13.06
C THR A 12 21.51 12.67 -11.92
N SER A 13 21.00 13.71 -11.28
CA SER A 13 21.72 14.36 -10.17
C SER A 13 21.96 13.43 -8.99
N LYS A 14 21.12 12.41 -8.81
CA LYS A 14 21.19 11.47 -7.67
C LYS A 14 22.04 10.24 -7.93
N TYR A 15 22.06 9.72 -9.16
CA TYR A 15 22.69 8.43 -9.48
C TYR A 15 23.81 8.54 -10.52
N GLY A 16 24.11 9.75 -11.01
CA GLY A 16 25.03 9.96 -12.12
C GLY A 16 24.47 9.39 -13.42
N LEU A 17 25.35 8.81 -14.23
CA LEU A 17 24.99 8.18 -15.49
C LEU A 17 24.27 6.86 -15.24
N VAL A 18 23.04 6.73 -15.74
CA VAL A 18 22.21 5.53 -15.62
C VAL A 18 21.60 5.14 -16.96
N ASP A 19 21.56 3.83 -17.22
CA ASP A 19 20.89 3.27 -18.39
C ASP A 19 19.46 2.86 -18.04
N VAL A 20 18.49 3.31 -18.85
CA VAL A 20 17.05 3.07 -18.65
C VAL A 20 16.37 2.62 -19.94
N LYS A 21 15.14 2.13 -19.83
CA LYS A 21 14.25 1.72 -20.94
C LYS A 21 12.97 2.57 -20.89
N PRO A 22 12.95 3.75 -21.52
CA PRO A 22 11.85 4.69 -21.36
C PRO A 22 10.64 4.26 -22.20
N LEU A 23 9.58 3.79 -21.55
CA LEU A 23 8.33 3.39 -22.23
C LEU A 23 7.68 4.54 -23.03
N ALA A 24 8.00 5.79 -22.71
CA ALA A 24 7.54 6.96 -23.47
C ALA A 24 7.88 6.90 -24.96
N LEU A 25 8.97 6.24 -25.35
CA LEU A 25 9.28 5.99 -26.76
C LEU A 25 8.25 5.06 -27.42
N ILE A 26 7.85 4.00 -26.72
CA ILE A 26 6.82 3.06 -27.22
C ILE A 26 5.47 3.79 -27.31
N TRP A 27 5.09 4.55 -26.28
CA TRP A 27 3.83 5.31 -26.27
C TRP A 27 3.77 6.36 -27.37
N GLY A 28 4.90 7.00 -27.71
CA GLY A 28 4.99 7.95 -28.81
C GLY A 28 4.95 7.30 -30.20
N LEU A 29 5.36 6.04 -30.33
CA LEU A 29 5.38 5.30 -31.61
C LEU A 29 4.11 4.48 -31.85
N VAL A 30 3.50 3.96 -30.79
CA VAL A 30 2.35 3.06 -30.84
C VAL A 30 1.26 3.57 -29.91
N SER A 31 0.39 4.42 -30.46
CA SER A 31 -0.68 5.13 -29.73
C SER A 31 -1.77 4.24 -29.13
N ALA A 32 -1.74 2.92 -29.38
CA ALA A 32 -2.61 1.99 -28.67
C ALA A 32 -2.17 1.76 -27.21
N TYR A 33 -0.91 2.09 -26.88
CA TYR A 33 -0.32 1.83 -25.57
C TYR A 33 -0.01 3.12 -24.81
N HIS A 34 -0.33 3.11 -23.53
CA HIS A 34 -0.25 4.25 -22.62
C HIS A 34 0.04 3.75 -21.18
N PRO A 35 0.33 4.64 -20.22
CA PRO A 35 0.62 4.23 -18.84
C PRO A 35 -0.49 3.40 -18.16
N ASP A 36 -1.74 3.62 -18.53
CA ASP A 36 -2.96 2.98 -17.99
C ASP A 36 -3.17 1.55 -18.50
N ASN A 37 -2.48 1.13 -19.55
CA ASN A 37 -2.62 -0.23 -20.12
C ASN A 37 -1.28 -0.93 -20.37
N THR A 38 -0.16 -0.32 -19.96
CA THR A 38 1.19 -0.85 -20.16
C THR A 38 1.82 -1.25 -18.84
N ILE A 39 2.36 -2.47 -18.79
CA ILE A 39 3.22 -2.95 -17.69
C ILE A 39 4.54 -3.48 -18.25
N MET A 40 5.64 -3.12 -17.60
CA MET A 40 6.99 -3.53 -17.92
C MET A 40 7.51 -4.43 -16.80
N ILE A 41 7.93 -5.63 -17.17
CA ILE A 41 8.42 -6.66 -16.25
C ILE A 41 9.94 -6.76 -16.40
N ASP A 42 10.68 -6.49 -15.34
CA ASP A 42 12.14 -6.52 -15.37
C ASP A 42 12.69 -6.85 -13.96
N ASP A 43 13.77 -7.62 -13.84
CA ASP A 43 14.38 -7.91 -12.53
C ASP A 43 15.22 -6.74 -12.02
N ILE A 44 15.61 -5.83 -12.90
CA ILE A 44 16.42 -4.65 -12.62
C ILE A 44 15.52 -3.42 -12.50
N ARG A 45 15.41 -2.90 -11.26
CA ARG A 45 14.59 -1.72 -10.95
C ARG A 45 14.99 -0.44 -11.70
N ARG A 46 16.28 -0.27 -12.02
CA ARG A 46 16.77 0.93 -12.71
C ARG A 46 16.23 1.02 -14.16
N ASN A 47 15.93 -0.12 -14.79
CA ASN A 47 15.52 -0.15 -16.19
C ASN A 47 14.20 0.62 -16.42
N PHE A 48 13.32 0.66 -15.43
CA PHE A 48 12.06 1.42 -15.47
C PHE A 48 12.10 2.67 -14.58
N LEU A 49 13.27 3.26 -14.34
CA LEU A 49 13.42 4.45 -13.50
C LEU A 49 12.57 5.65 -13.98
N MET A 50 12.38 5.78 -15.29
CA MET A 50 11.55 6.83 -15.90
C MET A 50 10.05 6.49 -15.97
N ASN A 51 9.68 5.25 -15.69
CA ASN A 51 8.30 4.78 -15.71
C ASN A 51 8.02 3.90 -14.48
N PRO A 52 8.22 4.44 -13.26
CA PRO A 52 8.21 3.65 -12.04
C PRO A 52 6.84 3.02 -11.76
N GLN A 53 5.76 3.65 -12.22
CA GLN A 53 4.41 3.15 -12.01
C GLN A 53 4.03 2.03 -12.97
N SER A 54 4.56 2.02 -14.19
CA SER A 54 4.37 0.92 -15.14
C SER A 54 5.40 -0.21 -14.95
N GLY A 55 6.26 -0.16 -13.94
CA GLY A 55 7.34 -1.12 -13.73
C GLY A 55 7.03 -2.14 -12.63
N LEU A 56 7.13 -3.43 -12.94
CA LEU A 56 7.02 -4.55 -12.00
C LEU A 56 8.36 -5.26 -11.87
N ARG A 57 8.91 -5.29 -10.65
CA ARG A 57 10.15 -6.03 -10.37
C ARG A 57 9.88 -7.49 -10.06
N VAL A 58 10.33 -8.38 -10.93
CA VAL A 58 10.30 -9.85 -10.67
C VAL A 58 11.56 -10.31 -9.94
N ARG A 59 11.50 -11.50 -9.32
CA ARG A 59 12.71 -12.13 -8.80
C ARG A 59 13.59 -12.62 -9.95
N PRO A 60 14.91 -12.35 -9.92
CA PRO A 60 15.82 -12.85 -10.94
C PRO A 60 15.90 -14.37 -10.87
N PHE A 61 15.78 -15.04 -12.02
CA PHE A 61 15.96 -16.48 -12.11
C PHE A 61 17.46 -16.83 -12.06
N ARG A 62 17.92 -17.37 -10.93
CA ARG A 62 19.32 -17.72 -10.68
C ARG A 62 19.48 -19.22 -10.41
N ASN A 63 20.66 -19.77 -10.71
CA ASN A 63 20.98 -21.18 -10.47
C ASN A 63 19.97 -22.15 -11.11
N ALA A 64 19.76 -22.03 -12.42
CA ALA A 64 18.74 -22.78 -13.16
C ALA A 64 18.79 -24.30 -12.93
N HIS A 65 19.98 -24.87 -12.80
CA HIS A 65 20.18 -26.29 -12.52
C HIS A 65 19.52 -26.76 -11.20
N ARG A 66 19.39 -25.87 -10.20
CA ARG A 66 18.72 -26.16 -8.91
C ARG A 66 17.24 -25.79 -8.93
N HIS A 67 16.89 -24.67 -9.55
CA HIS A 67 15.57 -24.06 -9.37
C HIS A 67 14.60 -24.26 -10.55
N ARG A 68 15.02 -24.85 -11.67
CA ARG A 68 14.15 -25.04 -12.86
C ARG A 68 12.81 -25.74 -12.58
N ASN A 69 12.75 -26.61 -11.57
CA ASN A 69 11.55 -27.39 -11.25
C ASN A 69 10.73 -26.78 -10.09
N THR A 70 11.31 -25.84 -9.35
CA THR A 70 10.70 -25.25 -8.15
C THR A 70 10.30 -23.79 -8.35
N ASP A 71 10.92 -23.07 -9.29
CA ASP A 71 10.54 -21.71 -9.59
C ASP A 71 9.12 -21.65 -10.19
N ARG A 72 8.29 -20.80 -9.59
CA ARG A 72 6.89 -20.56 -9.99
C ARG A 72 6.62 -19.08 -10.27
N GLU A 73 7.66 -18.29 -10.53
CA GLU A 73 7.50 -16.84 -10.65
C GLU A 73 6.66 -16.46 -11.85
N LEU A 74 6.99 -17.01 -13.03
CA LEU A 74 6.20 -16.76 -14.24
C LEU A 74 4.78 -17.32 -14.16
N VAL A 75 4.56 -18.38 -13.39
CA VAL A 75 3.20 -18.94 -13.16
C VAL A 75 2.35 -17.97 -12.36
N ARG A 76 2.90 -17.39 -11.29
CA ARG A 76 2.22 -16.35 -10.50
C ARG A 76 2.03 -15.08 -11.32
N LEU A 77 3.05 -14.67 -12.08
CA LEU A 77 2.98 -13.49 -12.92
C LEU A 77 1.90 -13.62 -13.99
N ALA A 78 1.77 -14.79 -14.62
CA ALA A 78 0.72 -15.05 -15.59
C ALA A 78 -0.69 -14.94 -14.98
N ARG A 79 -0.87 -15.38 -13.72
CA ARG A 79 -2.13 -15.17 -12.99
C ARG A 79 -2.38 -13.67 -12.77
N TYR A 80 -1.40 -12.97 -12.22
CA TYR A 80 -1.49 -11.54 -11.97
C TYR A 80 -1.85 -10.74 -13.24
N LEU A 81 -1.19 -11.02 -14.35
CA LEU A 81 -1.45 -10.35 -15.63
C LEU A 81 -2.87 -10.61 -16.14
N LYS A 82 -3.38 -11.84 -16.01
CA LYS A 82 -4.78 -12.16 -16.36
C LYS A 82 -5.75 -11.42 -15.46
N ASP A 83 -5.48 -11.41 -14.16
CA ASP A 83 -6.32 -10.79 -13.15
C ASP A 83 -6.44 -9.28 -13.40
N ILE A 84 -5.32 -8.55 -13.56
CA ILE A 84 -5.36 -7.12 -13.84
C ILE A 84 -5.98 -6.80 -15.20
N ALA A 85 -5.73 -7.62 -16.23
CA ALA A 85 -6.28 -7.38 -17.56
C ALA A 85 -7.81 -7.51 -17.58
N PHE A 86 -8.38 -8.34 -16.69
CA PHE A 86 -9.82 -8.53 -16.61
C PHE A 86 -10.50 -7.55 -15.64
N SER A 87 -9.89 -7.24 -14.50
CA SER A 87 -10.55 -6.50 -13.42
C SER A 87 -10.13 -5.03 -13.27
N VAL A 88 -9.17 -4.54 -14.06
CA VAL A 88 -8.61 -3.20 -13.89
C VAL A 88 -8.60 -2.46 -15.23
N SER A 89 -9.27 -1.31 -15.27
CA SER A 89 -9.33 -0.43 -16.44
C SER A 89 -8.15 0.52 -16.57
N ASP A 90 -7.50 0.86 -15.45
CA ASP A 90 -6.35 1.77 -15.39
C ASP A 90 -5.24 1.18 -14.52
N PHE A 91 -4.14 0.76 -15.15
CA PHE A 91 -2.97 0.18 -14.51
C PHE A 91 -2.21 1.18 -13.66
N THR A 92 -2.41 2.49 -13.83
CA THR A 92 -1.77 3.50 -12.97
C THR A 92 -2.30 3.48 -11.54
N GLU A 93 -3.43 2.82 -11.27
CA GLU A 93 -3.95 2.60 -9.92
C GLU A 93 -3.29 1.41 -9.19
N LEU A 94 -2.52 0.58 -9.91
CA LEU A 94 -1.94 -0.64 -9.36
C LEU A 94 -0.70 -0.34 -8.50
N ASN A 95 -0.56 -1.11 -7.41
CA ASN A 95 0.69 -1.18 -6.67
C ASN A 95 1.44 -2.48 -7.02
N HIS A 96 2.31 -2.40 -8.03
CA HIS A 96 3.12 -3.55 -8.48
C HIS A 96 4.15 -4.05 -7.46
N ARG A 97 4.35 -3.39 -6.31
CA ARG A 97 5.23 -3.94 -5.25
C ARG A 97 4.61 -5.15 -4.56
N ASN A 98 3.27 -5.20 -4.52
CA ASN A 98 2.49 -6.22 -3.83
C ASN A 98 1.70 -7.08 -4.83
N TRP A 99 2.22 -7.22 -6.06
CA TRP A 99 1.54 -7.91 -7.15
C TRP A 99 1.23 -9.38 -6.81
N GLU A 100 2.06 -10.04 -6.00
CA GLU A 100 1.84 -11.43 -5.57
C GLU A 100 0.58 -11.63 -4.71
N THR A 101 0.10 -10.58 -4.05
CA THR A 101 -1.08 -10.61 -3.17
C THR A 101 -2.29 -9.92 -3.81
N PHE A 102 -2.23 -9.60 -5.10
CA PHE A 102 -3.35 -8.97 -5.81
C PHE A 102 -4.54 -9.91 -5.84
N ILE A 103 -5.71 -9.38 -5.47
CA ILE A 103 -7.00 -10.07 -5.56
C ILE A 103 -7.97 -9.14 -6.31
N PRO A 104 -8.49 -9.57 -7.48
CA PRO A 104 -9.55 -8.88 -8.21
C PRO A 104 -10.71 -8.50 -7.30
N LYS A 105 -11.35 -7.34 -7.54
CA LYS A 105 -12.46 -6.87 -6.70
C LYS A 105 -13.62 -7.88 -6.69
N GLU A 106 -13.83 -8.56 -7.81
CA GLU A 106 -14.87 -9.57 -8.03
C GLU A 106 -14.66 -10.84 -7.19
N LEU A 107 -13.41 -11.10 -6.79
CA LEU A 107 -13.04 -12.26 -5.96
C LEU A 107 -12.89 -11.90 -4.47
N ARG A 108 -13.03 -10.63 -4.09
CA ARG A 108 -13.04 -10.22 -2.69
C ARG A 108 -14.34 -10.71 -2.06
N LEU A 109 -14.23 -11.61 -1.09
CA LEU A 109 -15.37 -12.03 -0.28
C LEU A 109 -16.06 -10.79 0.30
N PRO A 110 -17.40 -10.75 0.36
CA PRO A 110 -18.10 -9.66 1.01
C PRO A 110 -17.60 -9.58 2.45
N GLU A 111 -17.14 -8.38 2.84
CA GLU A 111 -16.80 -8.12 4.23
C GLU A 111 -18.03 -8.47 5.08
N LYS A 112 -17.85 -9.32 6.10
CA LYS A 112 -18.86 -9.44 7.15
C LYS A 112 -19.01 -8.04 7.74
N LYS A 113 -20.10 -7.35 7.39
CA LYS A 113 -20.56 -6.22 8.19
C LYS A 113 -20.63 -6.74 9.62
N SER A 114 -19.82 -6.18 10.51
CA SER A 114 -20.09 -6.30 11.93
C SER A 114 -21.51 -5.75 12.11
N GLU A 115 -22.48 -6.65 12.27
CA GLU A 115 -23.78 -6.28 12.80
C GLU A 115 -23.49 -5.50 14.08
N GLY A 116 -24.05 -4.29 14.16
CA GLY A 116 -23.71 -3.33 15.20
C GLY A 116 -23.76 -3.96 16.57
N GLU A 117 -22.83 -3.55 17.44
CA GLU A 117 -23.07 -3.62 18.87
C GLU A 117 -24.51 -3.12 19.13
N PRO A 118 -25.37 -3.92 19.79
CA PRO A 118 -26.66 -3.41 20.19
C PRO A 118 -26.40 -2.19 21.08
N ALA A 119 -26.94 -1.04 20.68
CA ALA A 119 -26.88 0.17 21.48
C ALA A 119 -27.31 -0.18 22.91
N GLU A 120 -26.42 0.07 23.87
CA GLU A 120 -26.71 -0.02 25.29
C GLU A 120 -28.02 0.72 25.58
N PRO A 121 -28.98 0.12 26.29
CA PRO A 121 -30.20 0.82 26.64
C PRO A 121 -29.84 1.96 27.59
N THR A 122 -29.94 3.20 27.12
CA THR A 122 -29.79 4.40 27.96
C THR A 122 -30.85 4.36 29.06
N LEU A 123 -30.43 4.01 30.28
CA LEU A 123 -31.27 4.12 31.47
C LEU A 123 -31.64 5.60 31.68
N PRO A 124 -32.90 5.93 32.02
CA PRO A 124 -33.27 7.30 32.35
C PRO A 124 -32.47 7.75 33.57
N HIS A 125 -31.86 8.93 33.45
CA HIS A 125 -31.09 9.58 34.50
C HIS A 125 -32.01 9.79 35.72
N VAL A 126 -31.84 8.95 36.76
CA VAL A 126 -32.51 9.15 38.05
C VAL A 126 -31.99 10.45 38.64
N ALA A 127 -32.91 11.34 39.00
CA ALA A 127 -32.62 12.59 39.69
C ALA A 127 -31.89 12.27 41.00
N THR A 128 -30.72 12.88 41.18
CA THR A 128 -29.99 12.89 42.46
C THR A 128 -30.89 13.45 43.57
N PRO A 129 -31.03 12.78 44.72
CA PRO A 129 -31.73 13.36 45.85
C PRO A 129 -30.89 14.49 46.46
N GLU A 130 -31.57 15.59 46.72
CA GLU A 130 -31.10 16.81 47.37
C GLU A 130 -30.59 16.48 48.78
N VAL A 131 -29.28 16.64 49.01
CA VAL A 131 -28.66 16.43 50.32
C VAL A 131 -28.91 17.68 51.16
N LEU A 132 -29.77 17.55 52.18
CA LEU A 132 -29.94 18.54 53.25
C LEU A 132 -28.60 18.76 53.98
N PRO A 133 -28.17 20.01 54.24
CA PRO A 133 -26.92 20.26 54.93
C PRO A 133 -26.99 19.90 56.41
N SER A 134 -26.05 19.06 56.83
CA SER A 134 -25.75 18.74 58.23
C SER A 134 -25.09 19.94 58.92
N GLU A 135 -25.60 20.25 60.11
CA GLU A 135 -25.18 21.30 61.04
C GLU A 135 -23.68 21.20 61.38
N ALA A 136 -23.01 22.36 61.43
CA ALA A 136 -21.58 22.48 61.71
C ALA A 136 -21.28 22.35 63.21
N PRO A 137 -20.21 21.64 63.63
CA PRO A 137 -19.72 21.71 65.00
C PRO A 137 -18.90 23.01 65.23
N PRO A 138 -18.82 23.48 66.49
CA PRO A 138 -18.26 24.79 66.85
C PRO A 138 -16.74 24.89 66.63
N PRO A 139 -16.20 26.13 66.56
CA PRO A 139 -14.80 26.37 66.21
C PRO A 139 -13.84 25.98 67.35
N ASP A 140 -12.74 25.33 66.98
CA ASP A 140 -11.60 25.11 67.87
C ASP A 140 -10.55 26.22 67.65
N GLU A 141 -10.14 26.83 68.75
CA GLU A 141 -9.26 27.99 68.81
C GLU A 141 -7.79 27.58 68.68
N GLY A 142 -7.03 28.33 67.88
CA GLY A 142 -5.63 28.63 68.16
C GLY A 142 -4.60 27.53 67.93
N ASN A 143 -3.77 27.72 66.90
CA ASN A 143 -2.38 28.07 67.17
C ASN A 143 -1.68 28.64 65.92
N GLU A 144 -1.18 29.85 66.13
CA GLU A 144 -0.18 30.59 65.36
C GLU A 144 1.11 29.76 65.18
N GLU A 145 1.70 29.70 63.98
CA GLU A 145 2.92 30.42 63.55
C GLU A 145 4.02 29.39 63.15
N PRO A 146 5.12 29.78 62.47
CA PRO A 146 5.23 30.66 61.30
C PRO A 146 6.05 30.04 60.15
N GLU A 147 6.02 30.77 59.03
CA GLU A 147 6.72 30.60 57.76
C GLU A 147 8.26 30.58 57.83
N ALA A 148 8.86 29.87 56.86
CA ALA A 148 9.96 30.36 56.02
C ALA A 148 9.90 29.69 54.65
#